data_AF-A0A0F2C4B9-F1
#
_entry.id   AF-A0A0F2C4B9-F1
#
_cell.length_a   1.000
_cell.length_b   1.000
_cell.length_c   1.000
_cell.angle_alpha   90.00
_cell.angle_beta   90.00
_cell.angle_gamma   90.00
#
_symmetry.space_group_name_H-M   'P 1'
#
loop_
_entity.id
_entity.type
_entity.pdbx_description
1 polymer ?
#
loop_
_entity_poly.entity_id
_entity_poly.type
_entity_poly.pdbx_seq_one_letter_code
_entity_poly.pdbx_strand_id
1 'polypeptide(L)'
;MARNAISRDVGVSARTVSRICAESVPPITFDRAQTAAATQARVVDLRAERARIAERALSKANDLLNLTDAPHELTHWDKDGVLHRATIEKPTAADVQRYLVGFGVVMDKHLLLVRHDSDDRELPIVDRWIAAMMGGSVK
;
A
#
# COMPACT_ATOMS: atom_id res chain seq x y z
N MET A 1 14.09 23.99 -12.55
CA MET A 1 13.85 24.12 -11.09
C MET A 1 12.35 24.20 -10.86
N ALA A 2 11.79 23.38 -9.96
CA ALA A 2 10.34 23.33 -9.74
C ALA A 2 9.85 24.52 -8.89
N ARG A 3 8.64 25.03 -9.16
CA ARG A 3 8.01 26.15 -8.41
C ARG A 3 8.05 25.95 -6.89
N ASN A 4 7.79 24.72 -6.43
CA ASN A 4 7.76 24.40 -5.00
C ASN A 4 9.16 24.30 -4.37
N ALA A 5 10.22 24.17 -5.16
CA ALA A 5 11.60 24.29 -4.67
C ALA A 5 11.90 25.78 -4.38
N ILE A 6 11.60 26.66 -5.33
CA ILE A 6 11.74 28.12 -5.16
C ILE A 6 10.95 28.59 -3.93
N SER A 7 9.69 28.18 -3.80
CA SER A 7 8.84 28.52 -2.65
C SER A 7 9.46 28.17 -1.30
N ARG A 8 10.17 27.04 -1.20
CA ARG A 8 10.87 26.62 0.03
C ARG A 8 12.15 27.41 0.28
N ASP A 9 12.91 27.69 -0.77
CA ASP A 9 14.20 28.38 -0.66
C ASP A 9 14.04 29.86 -0.29
N VAL A 10 13.04 30.56 -0.85
CA VAL A 10 12.78 31.99 -0.57
C VAL A 10 11.65 32.25 0.43
N GLY A 11 11.02 31.20 0.98
CA GLY A 11 10.00 31.34 2.03
C GLY A 11 8.71 32.05 1.60
N VAL A 12 8.42 32.10 0.30
CA VAL A 12 7.21 32.72 -0.29
C VAL A 12 6.24 31.69 -0.80
N SER A 13 4.94 32.00 -0.75
CA SER A 13 3.89 31.09 -1.22
C SER A 13 4.09 30.72 -2.69
N ALA A 14 3.75 29.47 -3.05
CA ALA A 14 3.82 28.99 -4.43
C ALA A 14 2.99 29.85 -5.41
N ARG A 15 1.88 30.44 -4.95
CA ARG A 15 1.07 31.38 -5.73
C ARG A 15 1.83 32.66 -6.05
N THR A 16 2.54 33.21 -5.07
CA THR A 16 3.39 34.40 -5.24
C THR A 16 4.51 34.14 -6.23
N VAL A 17 5.20 32.99 -6.13
CA VAL A 17 6.23 32.57 -7.07
C VAL A 17 5.67 32.46 -8.49
N SER A 18 4.53 31.78 -8.68
CA SER A 18 3.87 31.68 -9.99
C SER A 18 3.51 33.04 -10.59
N ARG A 19 3.03 33.98 -9.77
CA ARG A 19 2.70 35.34 -10.23
C ARG A 19 3.95 36.09 -10.67
N ILE A 20 5.01 36.09 -9.86
CA ILE A 20 6.28 36.78 -10.18
C ILE A 20 6.90 36.22 -11.46
N CYS A 21 6.90 34.90 -11.63
CA CYS A 21 7.40 34.25 -12.85
C CYS A 21 6.53 34.56 -14.09
N ALA A 22 5.23 34.77 -13.92
CA ALA A 22 4.35 35.16 -15.03
C ALA A 22 4.52 36.64 -15.42
N GLU A 23 4.85 37.49 -14.45
CA GLU A 23 5.09 38.93 -14.63
C GLU A 23 6.53 39.26 -15.09
N SER A 24 7.45 38.28 -15.10
CA SER A 24 8.83 38.48 -15.57
C SER A 24 8.89 38.71 -17.09
N VAL A 25 9.93 39.41 -17.57
CA VAL A 25 10.17 39.61 -19.00
C VAL A 25 11.56 39.05 -19.35
N PRO A 26 11.64 37.93 -20.10
CA PRO A 26 10.52 37.13 -20.62
C PRO A 26 9.77 36.33 -19.53
N PRO A 27 8.50 35.94 -19.76
CA PRO A 27 7.72 35.15 -18.81
C PRO A 27 8.34 33.77 -18.59
N ILE A 28 8.49 33.37 -17.33
CA ILE A 28 8.99 32.06 -16.94
C ILE A 28 7.80 31.13 -16.70
N THR A 29 7.68 30.07 -17.49
CA THR A 29 6.68 29.02 -17.29
C THR A 29 7.31 27.79 -16.65
N PHE A 30 6.55 27.12 -15.78
CA PHE A 30 6.97 25.85 -15.18
C PHE A 30 6.50 24.70 -16.05
N ASP A 31 7.43 23.83 -16.47
CA ASP A 31 7.10 22.64 -17.24
C ASP A 31 6.27 21.65 -16.39
N ARG A 32 4.99 21.51 -16.75
CA ARG A 32 4.08 20.55 -16.12
C ARG A 32 4.30 19.13 -16.64
N ALA A 33 4.89 18.95 -17.82
CA ALA A 33 5.17 17.62 -18.39
C ALA A 33 6.19 16.87 -17.52
N GLN A 34 7.24 17.55 -17.05
CA GLN A 34 8.21 16.97 -16.12
C GLN A 34 7.56 16.50 -14.80
N THR A 35 6.59 17.25 -14.28
CA THR A 35 5.88 16.87 -13.04
C THR A 35 4.93 15.70 -13.26
N ALA A 36 4.24 15.66 -14.40
CA ALA A 36 3.36 14.57 -14.79
C ALA A 36 4.13 13.26 -15.00
N ALA A 37 5.27 13.32 -15.70
CA ALA A 37 6.16 12.18 -15.89
C ALA A 37 6.71 11.65 -14.56
N ALA A 38 7.14 12.54 -13.65
CA ALA A 38 7.59 12.15 -12.31
C ALA A 38 6.47 11.48 -11.49
N THR A 39 5.24 11.98 -11.62
CA THR A 39 4.06 11.40 -10.95
C THR A 39 3.76 10.01 -11.50
N GLN A 40 3.80 9.85 -12.83
CA GLN A 40 3.55 8.56 -13.46
C GLN A 40 4.61 7.52 -13.08
N ALA A 41 5.89 7.91 -13.07
CA ALA A 41 6.98 7.05 -12.59
C ALA A 41 6.73 6.63 -11.13
N ARG A 42 6.35 7.58 -10.27
CA ARG A 42 6.04 7.29 -8.86
C ARG A 42 4.88 6.31 -8.69
N VAL A 43 3.85 6.39 -9.54
CA VAL A 43 2.72 5.45 -9.53
C VAL A 43 3.18 4.04 -9.87
N VAL A 44 4.04 3.89 -10.89
CA VAL A 44 4.63 2.59 -11.27
C VAL A 44 5.46 2.02 -10.12
N ASP A 45 6.31 2.84 -9.49
CA ASP A 45 7.12 2.42 -8.35
C ASP A 45 6.26 1.94 -7.17
N LEU A 46 5.18 2.66 -6.88
CA LEU A 46 4.23 2.28 -5.83
C LEU A 46 3.51 0.98 -6.14
N ARG A 47 3.12 0.74 -7.39
CA ARG A 47 2.53 -0.53 -7.83
C ARG A 47 3.51 -1.69 -7.63
N ALA A 48 4.77 -1.49 -8.00
CA ALA A 48 5.82 -2.50 -7.79
C ALA A 48 6.08 -2.78 -6.30
N GLU A 49 6.07 -1.75 -5.45
CA GLU A 49 6.21 -1.93 -3.99
C GLU A 49 5.02 -2.70 -3.40
N ARG A 50 3.79 -2.35 -3.79
CA ARG A 50 2.59 -3.07 -3.33
C ARG A 50 2.60 -4.53 -3.74
N ALA A 51 3.03 -4.84 -4.96
CA ALA A 51 3.18 -6.22 -5.41
C ALA A 51 4.18 -7.01 -4.52
N ARG A 52 5.33 -6.40 -4.19
CA ARG A 52 6.31 -7.01 -3.27
C ARG A 52 5.74 -7.21 -1.85
N ILE A 53 4.96 -6.25 -1.35
CA ILE A 53 4.29 -6.39 -0.05
C ILE A 53 3.26 -7.52 -0.10
N ALA A 54 2.48 -7.63 -1.18
CA ALA A 54 1.48 -8.68 -1.35
C ALA A 54 2.13 -10.08 -1.37
N GLU A 55 3.26 -10.25 -2.07
CA GLU A 55 4.03 -11.50 -2.06
C GLU A 55 4.50 -11.87 -0.63
N ARG A 56 5.07 -10.90 0.09
CA ARG A 56 5.52 -11.10 1.48
C ARG A 56 4.36 -11.44 2.42
N ALA A 57 3.19 -10.82 2.22
CA ALA A 57 1.98 -11.13 2.97
C ALA A 57 1.56 -12.59 2.75
N LEU A 58 1.56 -13.07 1.50
CA LEU A 58 1.23 -14.46 1.19
C LEU A 58 2.22 -15.45 1.84
N SER A 59 3.51 -15.15 1.77
CA SER A 59 4.54 -15.95 2.47
C SER A 59 4.31 -15.96 3.97
N LYS A 60 4.01 -14.80 4.57
CA LYS A 60 3.75 -14.70 6.02
C LYS A 60 2.49 -15.46 6.43
N ALA A 61 1.46 -15.48 5.58
CA ALA A 61 0.27 -16.27 5.82
C ALA A 61 0.60 -17.77 5.91
N ASN A 62 1.44 -18.29 5.01
CA ASN A 62 1.93 -19.67 5.08
C ASN A 62 2.75 -19.93 6.34
N ASP A 63 3.63 -19.00 6.74
CA ASP A 63 4.39 -19.15 7.99
C ASP A 63 3.46 -19.31 9.20
N LEU A 64 2.38 -18.52 9.27
CA LEU A 64 1.41 -18.58 10.36
C LEU A 64 0.64 -19.90 10.38
N LEU A 65 0.32 -20.47 9.21
CA LEU A 65 -0.26 -21.81 9.12
C LEU A 65 0.75 -22.88 9.57
N ASN A 66 2.03 -22.77 9.21
CA ASN A 66 3.04 -23.72 9.65
C ASN A 66 3.20 -23.72 11.18
N LEU A 67 3.02 -22.56 11.82
CA LEU A 67 3.08 -22.45 13.28
C LEU A 67 1.97 -23.21 14.01
N THR A 68 0.85 -23.57 13.37
CA THR A 68 -0.23 -24.30 14.06
C THR A 68 0.15 -25.73 14.45
N ASP A 69 1.15 -26.29 13.79
CA ASP A 69 1.62 -27.67 14.01
C ASP A 69 3.09 -27.77 14.41
N ALA A 70 3.79 -26.62 14.51
CA ALA A 70 5.19 -26.59 14.88
C ALA A 70 5.40 -26.65 16.42
N PRO A 71 6.55 -27.17 16.89
CA PRO A 71 6.95 -27.03 18.28
C PRO A 71 6.91 -25.58 18.74
N HIS A 72 6.38 -25.36 19.95
CA HIS A 72 6.09 -24.03 20.46
C HIS A 72 6.78 -23.78 21.81
N GLU A 73 7.36 -22.59 21.97
CA GLU A 73 7.97 -22.17 23.23
C GLU A 73 6.97 -21.35 24.04
N LEU A 74 6.67 -21.82 25.25
CA LEU A 74 5.88 -21.11 26.23
C LEU A 74 6.80 -20.37 27.21
N THR A 75 6.46 -19.11 27.47
CA THR A 75 7.14 -18.29 28.47
C THR A 75 6.14 -17.83 29.52
N HIS A 76 6.50 -18.00 30.80
CA HIS A 76 5.67 -17.59 31.93
C HIS A 76 6.53 -16.89 32.98
N TRP A 77 6.09 -15.71 33.43
CA TRP A 77 6.68 -15.05 34.60
C TRP A 77 5.85 -15.40 35.83
N ASP A 78 6.53 -15.87 36.87
CA ASP A 78 5.88 -16.08 38.16
C ASP A 78 5.80 -14.78 38.99
N LYS A 79 5.17 -14.89 40.16
CA LYS A 79 4.99 -13.78 41.10
C LYS A 79 6.30 -13.28 41.71
N ASP A 80 7.34 -14.10 41.72
CA ASP A 80 8.64 -13.81 42.31
C ASP A 80 9.60 -13.21 41.26
N GLY A 81 9.12 -13.03 40.02
CA GLY A 81 9.87 -12.44 38.92
C GLY A 81 10.82 -13.42 38.25
N VAL A 82 10.58 -14.73 38.34
CA VAL A 82 11.37 -15.74 37.62
C VAL A 82 10.69 -16.09 36.29
N LEU A 83 11.47 -16.09 35.22
CA LEU A 83 11.03 -16.49 33.89
C LEU A 83 11.18 -18.00 33.70
N HIS A 84 10.05 -18.66 33.50
CA HIS A 84 9.97 -20.08 33.13
C HIS A 84 9.79 -20.22 31.63
N ARG A 85 10.51 -21.17 31.04
CA ARG A 85 10.42 -21.51 29.61
C ARG A 85 10.19 -23.00 29.46
N ALA A 86 9.27 -23.38 28.59
CA ALA A 86 9.01 -24.76 28.26
C ALA A 86 8.73 -24.88 26.76
N THR A 87 9.26 -25.93 26.13
CA THR A 87 8.95 -26.25 24.73
C THR A 87 7.93 -27.39 24.72
N ILE A 88 6.83 -27.19 24.01
CA ILE A 88 5.78 -28.18 23.81
C ILE A 88 5.78 -28.64 22.35
N GLU A 89 5.37 -29.87 22.11
CA GLU A 89 5.37 -30.49 20.77
C GLU A 89 4.46 -29.74 19.79
N LYS A 90 3.34 -29.21 20.28
CA LYS A 90 2.38 -28.43 19.51
C LYS A 90 1.91 -27.22 20.30
N PRO A 91 1.54 -26.10 19.66
CA PRO A 91 1.07 -24.91 20.37
C PRO A 91 -0.24 -25.15 21.12
N THR A 92 -0.54 -24.29 22.08
CA THR A 92 -1.83 -24.34 22.77
C THR A 92 -2.96 -23.92 21.83
N ALA A 93 -4.20 -24.31 22.13
CA ALA A 93 -5.36 -23.88 21.35
C ALA A 93 -5.49 -22.35 21.26
N ALA A 94 -5.11 -21.63 22.32
CA ALA A 94 -5.12 -20.18 22.34
C ALA A 94 -4.08 -19.58 21.38
N ASP A 95 -2.88 -20.18 21.29
CA ASP A 95 -1.84 -19.72 20.37
C ASP A 95 -2.18 -20.05 18.92
N VAL A 96 -2.71 -21.25 18.66
CA VAL A 96 -3.27 -21.61 17.33
C VAL A 96 -4.32 -20.60 16.89
N GLN A 97 -5.26 -20.24 17.77
CA GLN A 97 -6.28 -19.23 17.46
C GLN A 97 -5.63 -17.89 17.09
N ARG A 98 -4.61 -17.44 17.82
CA ARG A 98 -3.88 -16.19 17.52
C ARG A 98 -3.20 -16.24 16.16
N TYR A 99 -2.59 -17.36 15.79
CA TYR A 99 -1.98 -17.55 14.47
C TYR A 99 -3.00 -17.49 13.35
N LEU A 100 -4.15 -18.16 13.52
CA LEU A 100 -5.24 -18.15 12.53
C LEU A 100 -5.88 -16.77 12.38
N VAL A 101 -6.01 -16.00 13.46
CA VAL A 101 -6.45 -14.59 13.39
C VAL A 101 -5.43 -13.76 12.62
N GLY A 102 -4.13 -13.92 12.92
CA GLY A 102 -3.06 -13.25 12.17
C GLY A 102 -3.08 -13.61 10.68
N PHE A 103 -3.30 -14.88 10.35
CA PHE A 103 -3.43 -15.38 8.99
C PHE A 103 -4.55 -14.66 8.24
N GLY A 104 -5.75 -14.61 8.84
CA GLY A 104 -6.91 -13.94 8.25
C GLY A 104 -6.62 -12.46 7.94
N VAL A 105 -6.05 -11.74 8.91
CA VAL A 105 -5.69 -10.32 8.73
C VAL A 105 -4.69 -10.14 7.57
N VAL A 106 -3.64 -10.96 7.51
CA VAL A 106 -2.62 -10.86 6.46
C VAL A 106 -3.20 -11.19 5.08
N MET A 107 -4.04 -12.22 4.99
CA MET A 107 -4.72 -12.60 3.75
C MET A 107 -5.69 -11.52 3.28
N ASP A 108 -6.45 -10.90 4.18
CA ASP A 108 -7.33 -9.77 3.84
C ASP A 108 -6.53 -8.60 3.25
N LYS A 109 -5.37 -8.27 3.82
CA LYS A 109 -4.51 -7.20 3.29
C LYS A 109 -3.87 -7.58 1.95
N HIS A 110 -3.46 -8.83 1.78
CA HIS A 110 -2.99 -9.34 0.50
C HIS A 110 -4.06 -9.14 -0.59
N LEU A 111 -5.30 -9.58 -0.34
CA LEU A 111 -6.41 -9.45 -1.27
C LEU A 111 -6.73 -7.98 -1.60
N LEU A 112 -6.69 -7.09 -0.60
CA LEU A 112 -6.89 -5.65 -0.82
C LEU A 112 -5.80 -5.03 -1.70
N LEU A 113 -4.53 -5.43 -1.52
CA LEU A 113 -3.42 -4.95 -2.36
C LEU A 113 -3.56 -5.44 -3.80
N VAL A 114 -3.83 -6.74 -3.97
CA VAL A 114 -4.06 -7.34 -5.29
C VAL A 114 -5.25 -6.66 -5.98
N ARG A 115 -6.36 -6.44 -5.27
CA ARG A 115 -7.55 -5.75 -5.79
C ARG A 115 -7.30 -4.29 -6.18
N HIS A 116 -6.47 -3.58 -5.41
CA HIS A 116 -6.13 -2.20 -5.72
C HIS A 116 -5.32 -2.08 -7.02
N ASP A 117 -4.49 -3.08 -7.32
CA ASP A 117 -3.61 -3.09 -8.48
C ASP A 117 -4.13 -3.92 -9.66
N SER A 118 -5.19 -4.71 -9.47
CA SER A 118 -5.95 -5.28 -10.58
C SER A 118 -6.60 -4.14 -11.34
N ASP A 119 -6.36 -4.09 -12.65
CA ASP A 119 -7.04 -3.22 -13.61
C ASP A 119 -8.51 -3.64 -13.76
N ASP A 120 -9.24 -3.81 -12.66
CA ASP A 120 -10.71 -3.80 -12.64
C ASP A 120 -11.14 -2.36 -12.94
N ARG A 121 -10.90 -1.95 -14.18
CA ARG A 121 -11.77 -1.05 -14.93
C ARG A 121 -13.06 -1.82 -15.19
N GLU A 122 -13.71 -2.24 -14.12
CA GLU A 122 -15.16 -2.22 -14.13
C GLU A 122 -15.51 -0.80 -14.52
N LEU A 123 -15.95 -0.62 -15.77
CA LEU A 123 -16.50 0.65 -16.24
C LEU A 123 -17.39 1.17 -15.10
N PRO A 124 -17.20 2.44 -14.68
CA PRO A 124 -18.13 3.10 -13.79
C PRO A 124 -19.54 2.70 -14.21
N ILE A 125 -20.39 2.35 -13.26
CA ILE A 125 -21.71 1.74 -13.57
C ILE A 125 -22.51 2.55 -14.61
N VAL A 126 -22.25 3.87 -14.64
CA VAL A 126 -22.72 4.82 -15.65
C VAL A 126 -22.17 4.55 -17.05
N ASP A 127 -20.88 4.32 -17.24
CA ASP A 127 -20.28 4.04 -18.55
C ASP A 127 -20.75 2.67 -19.10
N ARG A 128 -20.96 1.70 -18.20
CA ARG A 128 -21.55 0.39 -18.53
C ARG A 128 -23.01 0.54 -18.98
N TRP A 129 -23.76 1.39 -18.30
CA TRP A 129 -25.14 1.75 -18.64
C TRP A 129 -25.22 2.53 -19.97
N ILE A 130 -24.30 3.48 -20.21
CA ILE A 130 -24.20 4.23 -21.46
C ILE A 130 -23.85 3.29 -22.62
N ALA A 131 -22.89 2.38 -22.45
CA ALA A 131 -22.53 1.41 -23.48
C ALA A 131 -23.71 0.49 -23.84
N ALA A 132 -24.46 0.02 -22.84
CA ALA A 132 -25.67 -0.78 -23.03
C ALA A 132 -26.80 0.00 -23.74
N MET A 133 -27.00 1.28 -23.38
CA MET A 133 -27.96 2.19 -24.03
C MET A 133 -27.57 2.52 -25.48
N MET A 134 -26.27 2.64 -25.75
CA MET A 134 -25.72 3.02 -27.07
C MET A 134 -25.48 1.81 -27.99
N GLY A 135 -25.89 0.60 -27.59
CA GLY A 135 -25.77 -0.61 -28.41
C GLY A 135 -24.33 -1.13 -28.58
N GLY A 136 -23.39 -0.66 -27.76
CA GLY A 136 -22.01 -1.11 -27.77
C GLY A 136 -21.86 -2.43 -27.01
N SER A 137 -21.72 -3.55 -27.73
CA SER A 137 -21.31 -4.82 -27.14
C SER A 137 -19.90 -4.68 -26.55
N VAL A 138 -19.79 -4.76 -25.23
CA VAL A 138 -18.49 -4.96 -24.56
C VAL A 138 -18.06 -6.40 -24.84
N LYS A 139 -16.97 -6.58 -25.59
CA LYS A 139 -16.24 -7.84 -25.67
C LYS A 139 -15.17 -7.87 -24.59
#